data_AF-A0A933J0Y1-F1
#
_entry.id   AF-A0A933J0Y1-F1
#
_cell.length_a   1.000
_cell.length_b   1.000
_cell.length_c   1.000
_cell.angle_alpha   90.00
_cell.angle_beta   90.00
_cell.angle_gamma   90.00
#
_symmetry.space_group_name_H-M   'P 1'
#
loop_
_entity.id
_entity.type
_entity.pdbx_description
1 polymer ?
#
loop_
_entity_poly.entity_id
_entity_poly.type
_entity_poly.pdbx_seq_one_letter_code
_entity_poly.pdbx_strand_id
1 'polypeptide(L)'
;MIHSVQHFVSYFAGVRRRTLNYVRAIPADQMDWSPKPGELTCGDLIRHLAAAERMFTTVALGGAWHYRGHDSVGARTLEETIAHLESAHAEATAALAKMSDADLEEPRPSLQGPPAKAWRWLMAMTEHEVHHRSQIATYLALMGVEPPQIYGLKIEDIIALTTT
;
A
#
# COMPACT_ATOMS: atom_id res chain seq x y z
N MET A 1 -17.97 -7.05 -0.57
CA MET A 1 -17.80 -7.23 0.88
C MET A 1 -16.84 -8.38 1.06
N ILE A 2 -15.82 -8.24 1.92
CA ILE A 2 -14.93 -9.37 2.24
C ILE A 2 -15.54 -10.16 3.40
N HIS A 3 -15.53 -11.48 3.30
CA HIS A 3 -16.14 -12.38 4.28
C HIS A 3 -15.12 -13.33 4.94
N SER A 4 -13.88 -13.30 4.48
CA SER A 4 -12.80 -14.12 5.04
C SER A 4 -11.56 -13.26 5.26
N VAL A 5 -11.11 -13.19 6.51
CA VAL A 5 -9.88 -12.51 6.92
C VAL A 5 -8.69 -13.15 6.23
N GLN A 6 -8.63 -14.48 6.21
CA GLN A 6 -7.52 -15.22 5.58
C GLN A 6 -7.41 -14.93 4.09
N HIS A 7 -8.54 -14.93 3.36
CA HIS A 7 -8.53 -14.56 1.94
C HIS A 7 -8.16 -13.10 1.73
N PHE A 8 -8.62 -12.19 2.59
CA PHE A 8 -8.22 -10.79 2.52
C PHE A 8 -6.70 -10.62 2.72
N VAL A 9 -6.12 -11.25 3.73
CA VAL A 9 -4.67 -11.21 3.99
C VAL A 9 -3.89 -11.74 2.79
N SER A 10 -4.30 -12.88 2.22
CA SER A 10 -3.67 -13.43 1.01
C SER A 10 -3.79 -12.49 -0.19
N TYR A 11 -4.95 -11.85 -0.37
CA TYR A 11 -5.18 -10.90 -1.45
C TYR A 11 -4.29 -9.66 -1.29
N PHE A 12 -4.25 -9.10 -0.08
CA PHE A 12 -3.49 -7.89 0.23
C PHE A 12 -1.98 -8.13 0.14
N ALA A 13 -1.48 -9.32 0.52
CA ALA A 13 -0.09 -9.73 0.25
C ALA A 13 0.25 -9.69 -1.25
N GLY A 14 -0.69 -10.09 -2.11
CA GLY A 14 -0.55 -9.95 -3.56
C GLY A 14 -0.53 -8.49 -4.03
N VAL A 15 -1.32 -7.61 -3.41
CA VAL A 15 -1.30 -6.16 -3.65
C VAL A 15 0.07 -5.59 -3.28
N ARG A 16 0.57 -5.88 -2.07
CA ARG A 16 1.89 -5.45 -1.60
C ARG A 16 3.02 -5.93 -2.47
N ARG A 17 3.02 -7.20 -2.86
CA ARG A 17 4.01 -7.74 -3.79
C ARG A 17 4.07 -6.93 -5.09
N ARG A 18 2.92 -6.60 -5.68
CA ARG A 18 2.88 -5.78 -6.90
C ARG A 18 3.38 -4.37 -6.64
N THR A 19 3.05 -3.75 -5.51
CA THR A 19 3.57 -2.44 -5.11
C THR A 19 5.09 -2.45 -4.97
N LEU A 20 5.66 -3.46 -4.31
CA LEU A 20 7.09 -3.60 -4.13
C LEU A 20 7.85 -3.73 -5.46
N ASN A 21 7.23 -4.29 -6.52
CA ASN A 21 7.86 -4.31 -7.85
C ASN A 21 8.11 -2.89 -8.39
N TYR A 22 7.18 -1.96 -8.17
CA TYR A 22 7.36 -0.56 -8.57
C TYR A 22 8.36 0.15 -7.65
N VAL A 23 8.27 -0.09 -6.34
CA VAL A 23 9.21 0.52 -5.37
C VAL A 23 10.66 0.13 -5.70
N ARG A 24 10.91 -1.14 -6.02
CA ARG A 24 12.25 -1.63 -6.38
C ARG A 24 12.76 -1.11 -7.73
N ALA A 25 11.89 -0.53 -8.57
CA ALA A 25 12.30 0.11 -9.82
C ALA A 25 12.77 1.56 -9.63
N ILE A 26 12.61 2.14 -8.44
CA ILE A 26 13.08 3.50 -8.13
C ILE A 26 14.61 3.51 -8.14
N PRO A 27 15.27 4.41 -8.90
CA PRO A 27 16.72 4.60 -8.80
C PRO A 27 17.10 5.06 -7.39
N ALA A 28 18.07 4.40 -6.76
CA ALA A 28 18.44 4.68 -5.37
C ALA A 28 18.90 6.13 -5.15
N ASP A 29 19.53 6.73 -6.16
CA ASP A 29 19.98 8.13 -6.18
C ASP A 29 18.85 9.14 -6.44
N GLN A 30 17.63 8.67 -6.74
CA GLN A 30 16.44 9.51 -6.97
C GLN A 30 15.34 9.28 -5.92
N MET A 31 15.68 8.71 -4.77
CA MET A 31 14.72 8.50 -3.68
C MET A 31 14.09 9.80 -3.16
N ASP A 32 14.85 10.91 -3.16
CA ASP A 32 14.36 12.22 -2.73
C ASP A 32 13.73 13.03 -3.87
N TRP A 33 13.56 12.43 -5.05
CA TRP A 33 12.89 13.09 -6.18
C TRP A 33 11.39 13.27 -5.90
N SER A 34 10.85 14.43 -6.31
CA SER A 34 9.42 14.76 -6.32
C SER A 34 9.10 15.57 -7.58
N PRO A 35 7.85 15.54 -8.07
CA PRO A 35 7.48 16.20 -9.34
C PRO A 35 7.50 17.73 -9.24
N LYS A 36 7.30 18.29 -8.05
CA LYS A 36 7.40 19.73 -7.76
C LYS A 36 7.59 19.96 -6.25
N PRO A 37 8.05 21.15 -5.83
CA PRO A 37 8.16 21.50 -4.41
C PRO A 37 6.83 21.31 -3.66
N GLY A 38 6.90 20.70 -2.48
CA GLY A 38 5.75 20.45 -1.61
C GLY A 38 4.98 19.15 -1.88
N GLU A 39 5.31 18.43 -2.95
CA GLU A 39 4.81 17.06 -3.16
C GLU A 39 5.69 16.04 -2.42
N LEU A 40 5.10 14.88 -2.13
CA LEU A 40 5.82 13.76 -1.53
C LEU A 40 6.97 13.30 -2.44
N THR A 41 8.12 12.99 -1.85
CA THR A 41 9.20 12.31 -2.57
C THR A 41 8.87 10.84 -2.82
N CYS A 42 9.65 10.16 -3.67
CA CYS A 42 9.61 8.71 -3.80
C CYS A 42 9.74 8.01 -2.44
N GLY A 43 10.71 8.44 -1.62
CA GLY A 43 10.91 7.93 -0.26
C GLY A 43 9.71 8.19 0.66
N ASP A 44 9.12 9.38 0.59
CA ASP A 44 7.95 9.73 1.41
C ASP A 44 6.75 8.87 1.08
N LEU A 45 6.51 8.56 -0.20
CA LEU A 45 5.41 7.69 -0.61
C LEU A 45 5.54 6.28 -0.02
N ILE A 46 6.75 5.72 0.03
CA ILE A 46 6.97 4.38 0.57
C ILE A 46 6.77 4.39 2.10
N ARG A 47 7.30 5.40 2.80
CA ARG A 47 7.08 5.57 4.25
C ARG A 47 5.61 5.82 4.58
N HIS A 48 4.93 6.61 3.73
CA HIS A 48 3.51 6.90 3.85
C HIS A 48 2.66 5.63 3.71
N LEU A 49 2.98 4.75 2.76
CA LEU A 49 2.31 3.44 2.62
C LEU A 49 2.44 2.60 3.91
N ALA A 50 3.63 2.54 4.51
CA ALA A 50 3.86 1.81 5.76
C ALA A 50 3.06 2.41 6.94
N ALA A 51 3.05 3.73 7.07
CA ALA A 51 2.30 4.44 8.11
C ALA A 51 0.78 4.26 7.93
N ALA A 52 0.29 4.35 6.69
CA ALA A 52 -1.12 4.17 6.36
C ALA A 52 -1.59 2.74 6.65
N GLU A 53 -0.81 1.72 6.27
CA GLU A 53 -1.15 0.32 6.57
C GLU A 53 -1.29 0.07 8.07
N ARG A 54 -0.35 0.56 8.87
CA ARG A 54 -0.43 0.47 10.35
C ARG A 54 -1.68 1.15 10.88
N MET A 55 -1.99 2.35 10.39
CA MET A 55 -3.16 3.12 10.80
C MET A 55 -4.47 2.36 10.49
N PHE A 56 -4.65 1.91 9.25
CA PHE A 56 -5.86 1.19 8.83
C PHE A 56 -6.00 -0.16 9.55
N THR A 57 -4.89 -0.90 9.69
CA THR A 57 -4.88 -2.20 10.38
C THR A 57 -5.22 -2.04 11.85
N THR A 58 -4.67 -1.04 12.53
CA THR A 58 -4.99 -0.74 13.94
C THR A 58 -6.48 -0.54 14.14
N VAL A 59 -7.13 0.25 13.27
CA VAL A 59 -8.56 0.51 13.37
C VAL A 59 -9.38 -0.73 13.03
N ALA A 60 -9.00 -1.50 12.01
CA ALA A 60 -9.68 -2.75 11.67
C ALA A 60 -9.68 -3.74 12.86
N LEU A 61 -8.57 -3.80 13.60
CA LEU A 61 -8.39 -4.61 14.81
C LEU A 61 -9.16 -4.09 16.05
N GLY A 62 -9.90 -2.98 15.93
CA GLY A 62 -10.66 -2.40 17.06
C GLY A 62 -9.93 -1.30 17.83
N GLY A 63 -8.75 -0.87 17.36
CA GLY A 63 -8.02 0.27 17.90
C GLY A 63 -8.57 1.62 17.43
N ALA A 64 -7.92 2.69 17.89
CA ALA A 64 -8.22 4.05 17.47
C ALA A 64 -7.38 4.48 16.26
N TRP A 65 -7.85 5.51 15.55
CA TRP A 65 -7.09 6.13 14.48
C TRP A 65 -5.84 6.80 15.04
N HIS A 66 -4.69 6.45 14.48
CA HIS A 66 -3.43 7.08 14.85
C HIS A 66 -2.50 7.16 13.65
N TYR A 67 -2.21 8.38 13.20
CA TYR A 67 -1.25 8.64 12.14
C TYR A 67 -0.10 9.47 12.71
N ARG A 68 1.10 8.88 12.74
CA ARG A 68 2.31 9.54 13.28
C ARG A 68 3.07 10.36 12.23
N GLY A 69 2.56 10.41 11.00
CA GLY A 69 3.32 10.92 9.86
C GLY A 69 4.21 9.85 9.23
N HIS A 70 5.07 10.30 8.32
CA HIS A 70 5.95 9.47 7.49
C HIS A 70 7.35 10.09 7.39
N ASP A 71 7.83 10.67 8.50
CA ASP A 71 9.14 11.29 8.54
C ASP A 71 10.27 10.29 8.21
N SER A 72 11.42 10.84 7.81
CA SER A 72 12.56 10.05 7.36
C SER A 72 13.47 9.57 8.49
N VAL A 73 13.12 9.80 9.76
CA VAL A 73 14.05 9.62 10.90
C VAL A 73 14.53 8.16 11.05
N GLY A 74 13.75 7.19 10.57
CA GLY A 74 14.07 5.74 10.68
C GLY A 74 14.30 4.98 9.37
N ALA A 75 14.16 5.62 8.20
CA ALA A 75 14.33 4.96 6.91
C ALA A 75 14.77 5.98 5.86
N ARG A 76 16.09 6.10 5.69
CA ARG A 76 16.73 7.18 4.92
C ARG A 76 17.20 6.72 3.56
N THR A 77 17.56 5.45 3.42
CA THR A 77 17.90 4.85 2.11
C THR A 77 16.69 4.13 1.52
N LEU A 78 16.76 3.86 0.21
CA LEU A 78 15.70 3.13 -0.48
C LEU A 78 15.55 1.72 0.10
N GLU A 79 16.66 1.06 0.39
CA GLU A 79 16.71 -0.27 1.01
C GLU A 79 16.07 -0.26 2.41
N GLU A 80 16.46 0.68 3.27
CA GLU A 80 15.87 0.83 4.62
C GLU A 80 14.36 1.08 4.53
N THR A 81 13.91 1.85 3.53
CA THR A 81 12.50 2.19 3.37
C THR A 81 11.68 1.03 2.82
N ILE A 82 12.25 0.22 1.93
CA ILE A 82 11.66 -1.06 1.50
C ILE A 82 11.53 -2.00 2.70
N ALA A 83 12.62 -2.18 3.47
CA ALA A 83 12.61 -3.04 4.65
C ALA A 83 11.57 -2.57 5.69
N HIS A 84 11.43 -1.26 5.88
CA HIS A 84 10.41 -0.68 6.76
C HIS A 84 8.99 -1.02 6.29
N LEU A 85 8.71 -0.88 4.99
CA LEU A 85 7.42 -1.22 4.39
C LEU A 85 7.11 -2.72 4.51
N GLU A 86 8.11 -3.58 4.31
CA GLU A 86 7.97 -5.03 4.46
C GLU A 86 7.73 -5.44 5.93
N SER A 87 8.42 -4.81 6.89
CA SER A 87 8.18 -5.04 8.33
C SER A 87 6.76 -4.63 8.73
N ALA A 88 6.32 -3.43 8.31
CA ALA A 88 4.95 -2.97 8.57
C ALA A 88 3.91 -3.94 8.00
N HIS A 89 4.19 -4.50 6.82
CA HIS A 89 3.32 -5.51 6.21
C HIS A 89 3.26 -6.82 6.99
N ALA A 90 4.42 -7.34 7.40
CA ALA A 90 4.49 -8.57 8.19
C ALA A 90 3.77 -8.40 9.54
N GLU A 91 3.97 -7.28 10.22
CA GLU A 91 3.27 -6.92 11.46
C GLU A 91 1.74 -6.87 11.25
N ALA A 92 1.30 -6.15 10.21
CA ALA A 92 -0.12 -5.98 9.91
C ALA A 92 -0.80 -7.31 9.55
N THR A 93 -0.21 -8.08 8.63
CA THR A 93 -0.78 -9.37 8.21
C THR A 93 -0.81 -10.40 9.33
N ALA A 94 0.23 -10.45 10.18
CA ALA A 94 0.25 -11.33 11.35
C ALA A 94 -0.78 -10.93 12.41
N ALA A 95 -1.07 -9.63 12.56
CA ALA A 95 -2.11 -9.15 13.46
C ALA A 95 -3.51 -9.43 12.90
N LEU A 96 -3.75 -9.14 11.62
CA LEU A 96 -5.02 -9.41 10.94
C LEU A 96 -5.36 -10.89 10.93
N ALA A 97 -4.39 -11.79 10.75
CA ALA A 97 -4.61 -13.24 10.78
C ALA A 97 -5.18 -13.78 12.11
N LYS A 98 -5.21 -12.98 13.17
CA LYS A 98 -5.82 -13.32 14.47
C LYS A 98 -7.28 -12.87 14.58
N MET A 99 -7.79 -12.05 13.65
CA MET A 99 -9.19 -11.67 13.59
C MET A 99 -10.06 -12.86 13.16
N SER A 100 -11.26 -12.93 13.72
CA SER A 100 -12.31 -13.82 13.20
C SER A 100 -12.99 -13.20 11.99
N ASP A 101 -13.62 -14.03 11.15
CA ASP A 101 -14.40 -13.54 10.01
C ASP A 101 -15.61 -12.69 10.46
N ALA A 102 -16.14 -12.92 11.66
CA ALA A 102 -17.22 -12.11 12.23
C ALA A 102 -16.76 -10.68 12.56
N ASP A 103 -15.50 -10.48 12.95
CA ASP A 103 -14.96 -9.15 13.28
C ASP A 103 -15.01 -8.18 12.08
N LEU A 104 -15.06 -8.71 10.85
CA LEU A 104 -15.19 -7.91 9.63
C LEU A 104 -16.48 -7.08 9.61
N GLU A 105 -17.55 -7.60 10.20
CA GLU A 105 -18.88 -6.97 10.23
C GLU A 105 -19.05 -5.98 11.39
N GLU A 106 -18.16 -6.03 12.38
CA GLU A 106 -18.23 -5.18 13.57
C GLU A 106 -17.89 -3.72 13.24
N PRO A 107 -18.61 -2.74 13.83
CA PRO A 107 -18.34 -1.34 13.58
C PRO A 107 -16.99 -0.92 14.18
N ARG A 108 -16.34 0.01 13.48
CA ARG A 108 -15.09 0.67 13.86
C ARG A 108 -15.26 2.18 13.70
N PRO A 109 -14.58 2.99 14.53
CA PRO A 109 -14.70 4.44 14.45
C PRO A 109 -14.28 4.94 13.06
N SER A 110 -14.90 6.02 12.58
CA SER A 110 -14.41 6.77 11.43
C SER A 110 -13.61 7.99 11.90
N LEU A 111 -12.66 8.46 11.10
CA LEU A 111 -12.02 9.77 11.31
C LEU A 111 -13.04 10.90 11.20
N GLN A 112 -13.98 10.76 10.27
CA GLN A 112 -15.04 11.73 10.00
C GLN A 112 -16.32 11.00 9.61
N GLY A 113 -17.46 11.44 10.15
CA GLY A 113 -18.75 10.83 9.89
C GLY A 113 -19.01 9.56 10.72
N PRO A 114 -20.02 8.75 10.33
CA PRO A 114 -20.46 7.62 11.13
C PRO A 114 -19.44 6.47 11.15
N PRO A 115 -19.46 5.61 12.18
CA PRO A 115 -18.70 4.36 12.20
C PRO A 115 -18.99 3.50 10.96
N ALA A 116 -17.99 2.73 10.55
CA ALA A 116 -18.12 1.77 9.44
C ALA A 116 -17.61 0.39 9.86
N LYS A 117 -18.07 -0.65 9.18
CA LYS A 117 -17.64 -2.02 9.42
C LYS A 117 -16.15 -2.19 9.15
N ALA A 118 -15.46 -3.03 9.92
CA ALA A 118 -14.01 -3.23 9.80
C ALA A 118 -13.57 -3.58 8.37
N TRP A 119 -14.37 -4.37 7.64
CA TRP A 119 -14.07 -4.70 6.25
C TRP A 119 -13.95 -3.48 5.33
N ARG A 120 -14.69 -2.40 5.60
CA ARG A 120 -14.60 -1.16 4.78
C ARG A 120 -13.25 -0.49 4.93
N TRP A 121 -12.66 -0.53 6.13
CA TRP A 121 -11.33 0.04 6.36
C TRP A 121 -10.23 -0.80 5.73
N LEU A 122 -10.38 -2.13 5.71
CA LEU A 122 -9.47 -3.03 4.99
C LEU A 122 -9.53 -2.83 3.47
N MET A 123 -10.72 -2.61 2.91
CA MET A 123 -10.87 -2.24 1.50
C MET A 123 -10.29 -0.85 1.20
N ALA A 124 -10.57 0.15 2.05
CA ALA A 124 -10.00 1.50 1.91
C ALA A 124 -8.47 1.49 1.94
N MET A 125 -7.86 0.68 2.83
CA MET A 125 -6.41 0.46 2.86
C MET A 125 -5.87 -0.08 1.53
N THR A 126 -6.58 -1.04 0.95
CA THR A 126 -6.20 -1.63 -0.33
C THR A 126 -6.29 -0.60 -1.46
N GLU A 127 -7.39 0.15 -1.53
CA GLU A 127 -7.59 1.22 -2.52
C GLU A 127 -6.51 2.30 -2.41
N HIS A 128 -6.19 2.71 -1.18
CA HIS A 128 -5.14 3.68 -0.88
C HIS A 128 -3.76 3.21 -1.37
N GLU A 129 -3.41 1.94 -1.16
CA GLU A 129 -2.16 1.38 -1.68
C GLU A 129 -2.14 1.35 -3.21
N VAL A 130 -3.23 0.96 -3.85
CA VAL A 130 -3.35 0.97 -5.32
C VAL A 130 -3.20 2.39 -5.86
N HIS A 131 -3.82 3.38 -5.21
CA HIS A 131 -3.72 4.80 -5.56
C HIS A 131 -2.26 5.27 -5.54
N HIS A 132 -1.54 5.04 -4.44
CA HIS A 132 -0.14 5.48 -4.34
C HIS A 132 0.83 4.63 -5.16
N ARG A 133 0.53 3.35 -5.46
CA ARG A 133 1.31 2.60 -6.45
C ARG A 133 1.23 3.24 -7.83
N SER A 134 0.05 3.68 -8.25
CA SER A 134 -0.10 4.41 -9.52
C SER A 134 0.68 5.73 -9.51
N GLN A 135 0.72 6.43 -8.36
CA GLN A 135 1.55 7.63 -8.20
C GLN A 135 3.04 7.32 -8.35
N ILE A 136 3.53 6.24 -7.74
CA ILE A 136 4.92 5.78 -7.92
C ILE A 136 5.18 5.43 -9.39
N ALA A 137 4.25 4.77 -10.08
CA ALA A 137 4.39 4.49 -11.52
C ALA A 137 4.53 5.77 -12.35
N THR A 138 3.74 6.81 -12.03
CA THR A 138 3.89 8.12 -12.66
C THR A 138 5.25 8.75 -12.37
N TYR A 139 5.77 8.61 -11.15
CA TYR A 139 7.09 9.15 -10.78
C TYR A 139 8.21 8.47 -11.57
N LEU A 140 8.17 7.13 -11.67
CA LEU A 140 9.10 6.38 -12.51
C LEU A 140 9.10 6.89 -13.95
N ALA A 141 7.93 7.06 -14.56
CA ALA A 141 7.81 7.56 -15.92
C ALA A 141 8.39 8.98 -16.08
N LEU A 142 8.14 9.87 -15.13
CA LEU A 142 8.68 11.24 -15.13
C LEU A 142 10.20 11.29 -14.92
N MET A 143 10.76 10.31 -14.22
CA MET A 143 12.21 10.10 -14.08
C MET A 143 12.84 9.41 -15.30
N GLY A 144 12.05 9.08 -16.33
CA GLY A 144 12.52 8.36 -17.52
C GLY A 144 12.76 6.86 -17.28
N VAL A 145 12.23 6.31 -16.18
CA VAL A 145 12.27 4.88 -15.86
C VAL A 145 10.97 4.22 -16.31
N GLU A 146 11.06 3.19 -17.14
CA GLU A 146 9.89 2.42 -17.56
C GLU A 146 9.23 1.76 -16.33
N PRO A 147 7.97 2.10 -16.01
CA PRO A 147 7.30 1.48 -14.88
C PRO A 147 7.04 -0.01 -15.14
N PRO A 148 7.16 -0.89 -14.13
CA PRO A 148 6.76 -2.28 -14.27
C PRO A 148 5.30 -2.43 -14.72
N GLN A 149 4.98 -3.57 -15.34
CA GLN A 149 3.59 -3.92 -15.67
C GLN A 149 2.96 -4.68 -14.50
N ILE A 150 1.81 -4.19 -14.01
CA ILE A 150 1.14 -4.71 -12.80
C ILE A 150 0.82 -6.22 -12.87
N TYR A 151 0.46 -6.72 -14.06
CA TYR A 151 0.14 -8.13 -14.32
C TYR A 151 1.14 -8.79 -15.28
N GLY A 152 2.30 -8.15 -15.52
CA GLY A 152 3.34 -8.68 -16.41
C GLY A 152 3.01 -8.65 -17.91
N LEU A 153 1.92 -8.00 -18.31
CA LEU A 153 1.49 -7.85 -19.69
C LEU A 153 1.34 -6.37 -20.04
N LYS A 154 1.83 -5.99 -21.23
CA LYS A 154 1.47 -4.72 -21.88
C LYS A 154 0.14 -4.85 -22.62
N ILE A 155 -0.40 -3.73 -23.08
CA ILE A 155 -1.66 -3.70 -23.85
C ILE A 155 -1.50 -4.50 -25.15
N GLU A 156 -0.34 -4.40 -25.81
CA GLU A 156 -0.04 -5.12 -27.04
C GLU A 156 -0.04 -6.64 -26.81
N ASP A 157 0.47 -7.10 -25.67
CA ASP A 157 0.43 -8.52 -25.30
C ASP A 157 -1.00 -9.01 -25.11
N ILE A 158 -1.86 -8.20 -24.47
CA ILE A 158 -3.28 -8.53 -24.26
C ILE A 158 -4.00 -8.64 -25.61
N ILE A 159 -3.77 -7.70 -26.54
CA ILE A 159 -4.37 -7.75 -27.88
C ILE A 159 -3.94 -9.03 -28.60
N ALA A 160 -2.66 -9.36 -28.57
CA ALA A 160 -2.13 -10.57 -29.20
C ALA A 160 -2.74 -11.86 -28.61
N LEU A 161 -2.92 -11.92 -27.29
CA LEU A 161 -3.47 -13.09 -26.58
C LEU A 161 -5.00 -13.25 -26.70
N THR A 162 -5.73 -12.22 -27.13
CA THR A 162 -7.21 -12.21 -27.14
C THR A 162 -7.84 -12.15 -28.52
N THR A 163 -7.02 -12.10 -29.58
CA THR A 163 -7.49 -11.99 -30.98
C THR A 163 -7.41 -13.33 -31.75
N THR A 164 -7.33 -14.46 -31.04
CA THR A 164 -7.38 -15.82 -31.61
C THR A 164 -8.75 -16.46 -31.46
#